data_AF-A0A967HS59-F1
#
_entry.id   AF-A0A967HS59-F1
#
_cell.length_a   1.000
_cell.length_b   1.000
_cell.length_c   1.000
_cell.angle_alpha   90.00
_cell.angle_beta   90.00
_cell.angle_gamma   90.00
#
_symmetry.space_group_name_H-M   'P 1'
#
loop_
_entity.id
_entity.type
_entity.pdbx_description
1 polymer ?
#
loop_
_entity_poly.entity_id
_entity_poly.type
_entity_poly.pdbx_seq_one_letter_code
_entity_poly.pdbx_strand_id
1 'polypeptide(L)' 'TSLVVPRPIGWISTRSGEGVPNLAPFSYFAAISATPMLVSVSIGARRGEPKDTLRNIRETGAFCANIVTERHLEAMVA' A
#
# COMPACT_ATOMS: atom_id res chain seq x y z
N THR A 1 6.13 -16.54 9.65
CA THR A 1 5.29 -15.42 9.13
C THR A 1 3.90 -15.86 8.66
N SER A 2 3.42 -17.03 9.11
CA SER A 2 2.20 -17.66 8.55
C SER A 2 1.04 -17.78 9.55
N LEU A 3 1.16 -17.20 10.75
CA LEU A 3 0.18 -17.37 11.84
C LEU A 3 -1.08 -16.50 11.65
N VAL A 4 -0.96 -15.35 10.98
CA VAL A 4 -2.09 -14.44 10.73
C VAL A 4 -2.38 -14.44 9.23
N VAL A 5 -3.35 -15.26 8.84
CA VAL A 5 -3.82 -15.48 7.46
C VAL A 5 -5.31 -15.86 7.46
N PRO A 6 -6.07 -15.61 6.37
CA PRO A 6 -5.68 -14.80 5.20
C PRO A 6 -5.55 -13.32 5.56
N ARG A 7 -4.77 -12.56 4.78
CA ARG A 7 -4.62 -11.11 4.95
C ARG A 7 -5.18 -10.37 3.74
N PRO A 8 -5.96 -9.30 3.93
CA PRO A 8 -6.31 -8.43 2.81
C PRO A 8 -5.04 -7.78 2.26
N ILE A 9 -5.01 -7.53 0.96
CA ILE A 9 -3.91 -6.84 0.29
C ILE A 9 -4.38 -5.44 -0.06
N GLY A 10 -3.69 -4.43 0.50
CA GLY A 10 -3.81 -3.05 0.03
C GLY A 10 -2.90 -2.86 -1.17
N TRP A 11 -3.47 -2.63 -2.35
CA TRP A 11 -2.69 -2.27 -3.54
C TRP A 11 -2.58 -0.74 -3.60
N ILE A 12 -1.48 -0.21 -3.09
CA ILE A 12 -1.35 1.21 -2.78
C ILE A 12 -0.77 1.95 -3.98
N SER A 13 -1.56 2.87 -4.55
CA SER A 13 -1.09 3.80 -5.57
C SER A 13 -0.63 5.11 -4.93
N THR A 14 0.48 5.64 -5.45
CA THR A 14 1.09 6.91 -5.03
C THR A 14 1.66 7.63 -6.24
N ARG A 15 1.97 8.92 -6.09
CA ARG A 15 2.74 9.69 -7.08
C ARG A 15 3.88 10.39 -6.35
N SER A 16 5.06 10.45 -6.96
CA SER A 16 6.18 11.24 -6.43
C SER A 16 5.87 12.74 -6.52
N GLY A 17 6.69 13.58 -5.89
CA GLY A 17 6.64 15.03 -6.09
C GLY A 17 6.80 15.48 -7.55
N GLU A 18 7.47 14.67 -8.38
CA GLU A 18 7.63 14.87 -9.82
C GLU A 18 6.48 14.29 -10.66
N GLY A 19 5.48 13.70 -10.00
CA GLY A 19 4.30 13.15 -10.65
C GLY A 19 4.45 11.72 -11.18
N VAL A 20 5.59 11.06 -10.95
CA VAL A 20 5.86 9.67 -11.38
C VAL A 20 4.93 8.70 -10.64
N PRO A 21 4.14 7.86 -11.33
CA PRO A 21 3.24 6.92 -10.69
C PRO A 21 3.99 5.74 -10.08
N ASN A 22 3.53 5.28 -8.92
CA ASN A 22 4.01 4.09 -8.24
C ASN A 22 2.82 3.27 -7.71
N LEU A 23 2.90 1.95 -7.81
CA LEU A 23 1.85 1.03 -7.39
C LEU A 23 2.48 -0.23 -6.78
N ALA A 24 2.16 -0.52 -5.52
CA ALA A 24 2.78 -1.64 -4.80
C ALA A 24 1.80 -2.35 -3.84
N PRO A 25 1.87 -3.69 -3.73
CA PRO A 25 1.01 -4.47 -2.83
C PRO A 25 1.55 -4.54 -1.39
N PHE A 26 0.65 -4.45 -0.41
CA PHE A 26 0.97 -4.58 1.02
C PHE A 26 -0.05 -5.48 1.74
N SER A 27 0.43 -6.58 2.33
CA SER A 27 -0.43 -7.50 3.11
C SER A 27 -0.56 -7.11 4.60
N TYR A 28 0.15 -6.08 5.05
CA TYR A 28 0.00 -5.51 6.39
C TYR A 28 -0.90 -4.27 6.26
N PHE A 29 -2.15 -4.53 5.94
CA PHE A 29 -3.18 -3.54 5.60
C PHE A 29 -4.47 -3.87 6.36
N ALA A 30 -5.13 -2.86 6.94
CA ALA A 30 -6.38 -3.05 7.68
C ALA A 30 -7.21 -1.76 7.75
N ALA A 31 -8.53 -1.89 7.81
CA ALA A 31 -9.41 -0.82 8.27
C ALA A 31 -9.27 -0.63 9.79
N ILE A 32 -9.29 0.61 10.26
CA ILE A 32 -9.14 0.96 11.69
C ILE A 32 -10.44 1.52 12.26
N SER A 33 -11.08 2.45 11.55
CA SER A 33 -12.31 3.10 11.99
C SER A 33 -13.18 3.47 10.80
N ALA A 34 -14.49 3.48 11.00
CA ALA A 34 -15.45 3.98 10.03
C ALA A 34 -15.77 5.48 10.24
N THR A 35 -15.58 5.99 11.47
CA THR A 35 -15.86 7.39 11.82
C THR A 35 -14.81 7.89 12.81
N PRO A 36 -13.80 8.67 12.38
CA PRO A 36 -13.48 8.97 10.98
C PRO A 36 -13.03 7.72 10.21
N MET A 37 -13.18 7.73 8.88
CA MET A 37 -12.69 6.66 8.03
C MET A 37 -11.16 6.58 8.09
N LEU A 38 -10.63 5.51 8.67
CA LEU A 38 -9.18 5.29 8.84
C LEU A 38 -8.80 3.90 8.34
N VAL A 39 -7.66 3.83 7.65
CA VAL A 39 -6.99 2.59 7.25
C VAL A 39 -5.52 2.66 7.68
N SER A 40 -4.93 1.51 7.98
CA SER A 40 -3.49 1.39 8.21
C SER A 40 -2.84 0.61 7.08
N VAL A 41 -1.61 1.00 6.75
CA VAL A 41 -0.68 0.23 5.94
C VAL A 41 0.70 0.28 6.58
N SER A 42 1.31 -0.87 6.83
CA SER A 42 2.68 -0.94 7.33
C SER A 42 3.65 -1.08 6.16
N ILE A 43 4.52 -0.07 5.99
CA ILE A 43 5.49 0.01 4.92
C ILE A 43 6.90 -0.10 5.51
N GLY A 44 7.52 -1.27 5.33
CA GLY A 44 8.91 -1.49 5.74
C GLY A 44 9.93 -0.82 4.83
N ALA A 45 11.18 -0.80 5.26
CA ALA A 45 12.33 -0.35 4.48
C ALA A 45 12.90 -1.48 3.61
N ARG A 46 13.58 -1.11 2.52
CA ARG A 46 14.40 -2.03 1.71
C ARG A 46 15.84 -1.56 1.78
N ARG A 47 16.74 -2.40 2.32
CA ARG A 47 18.17 -2.08 2.52
C ARG A 47 18.40 -0.79 3.32
N GLY A 48 17.59 -0.57 4.36
CA GLY A 48 17.67 0.63 5.20
C GLY A 48 16.92 1.86 4.65
N GLU A 49 16.53 1.84 3.38
CA GLU A 49 15.85 2.97 2.73
C GLU A 49 14.32 2.81 2.73
N PRO A 50 13.55 3.89 2.94
CA PRO A 50 12.11 3.89 2.70
C PRO A 50 11.76 3.45 1.28
N LYS A 51 10.75 2.59 1.14
CA LYS A 51 10.15 2.27 -0.16
C LYS A 51 9.54 3.54 -0.78
N ASP A 52 9.45 3.56 -2.10
CA ASP A 52 8.88 4.68 -2.87
C ASP A 52 7.47 5.04 -2.40
N THR A 53 6.64 4.06 -2.06
CA THR A 53 5.30 4.31 -1.49
C THR A 53 5.35 5.19 -0.24
N LEU A 54 6.26 4.91 0.71
CA LEU A 54 6.38 5.71 1.94
C LEU A 54 7.00 7.08 1.66
N ARG A 55 7.99 7.14 0.76
CA ARG A 55 8.61 8.40 0.32
C ARG A 55 7.55 9.32 -0.30
N ASN A 56 6.81 8.82 -1.29
CA ASN A 56 5.76 9.54 -1.99
C ASN A 56 4.65 10.03 -1.04
N ILE A 57 4.20 9.19 -0.09
CA ILE A 57 3.18 9.57 0.90
C ILE A 57 3.68 10.71 1.80
N ARG A 58 4.96 10.66 2.23
CA ARG A 58 5.55 11.71 3.07
C ARG A 58 5.71 13.03 2.33
N GLU A 59 6.05 12.98 1.04
CA GLU A 59 6.24 14.16 0.20
C GLU A 59 4.90 14.80 -0.21
N THR A 60 3.90 13.99 -0.58
CA THR A 60 2.66 14.48 -1.20
C THR A 60 1.45 14.49 -0.27
N GLY A 61 1.51 13.77 0.85
CA GLY A 61 0.39 13.60 1.78
C GLY A 61 -0.77 12.77 1.25
N ALA A 62 -0.62 12.10 0.09
CA ALA A 62 -1.72 11.43 -0.59
C ALA A 62 -1.36 10.01 -1.07
N PHE A 63 -2.35 9.12 -1.04
CA PHE A 63 -2.33 7.80 -1.66
C PHE A 63 -3.76 7.31 -1.92
N CYS A 64 -3.91 6.24 -2.70
CA CYS A 64 -5.16 5.47 -2.76
C CYS A 64 -4.91 4.02 -2.37
N ALA A 65 -5.82 3.46 -1.57
CA ALA A 65 -5.86 2.04 -1.27
C ALA A 65 -6.84 1.34 -2.22
N ASN A 66 -6.33 0.45 -3.06
CA ASN A 66 -7.14 -0.30 -4.03
C ASN A 66 -7.32 -1.74 -3.55
N ILE A 67 -8.54 -2.25 -3.67
CA ILE A 67 -8.84 -3.67 -3.47
C ILE A 67 -8.71 -4.38 -4.83
N VAL A 68 -7.90 -5.42 -4.85
CA VAL A 68 -7.60 -6.16 -6.09
C VAL A 68 -8.74 -7.13 -6.40
N THR A 69 -9.20 -7.11 -7.65
CA THR A 69 -10.12 -8.11 -8.18
C THR A 69 -9.36 -9.26 -8.82
N GLU A 70 -9.98 -10.43 -8.93
CA GLU A 70 -9.37 -11.64 -9.50
C GLU A 70 -8.70 -11.39 -10.86
N ARG A 71 -9.31 -10.57 -11.72
CA ARG A 71 -8.77 -10.19 -13.03
C ARG A 71 -7.38 -9.54 -12.98
N HIS A 72 -7.02 -8.90 -11.87
CA HIS A 72 -5.74 -8.19 -11.73
C HIS A 72 -4.76 -8.93 -10.81
N LEU A 73 -5.06 -10.17 -10.41
CA LEU A 73 -4.23 -10.94 -9.49
C LEU A 73 -2.80 -11.11 -10.01
N GLU A 74 -2.64 -11.50 -11.27
CA GLU A 74 -1.34 -11.68 -11.91
C GLU A 74 -0.52 -10.39 -11.95
N ALA A 75 -1.16 -9.28 -12.32
CA ALA A 75 -0.52 -7.96 -12.39
C ALA A 75 -0.07 -7.44 -11.02
N MET A 76 -0.77 -7.83 -9.93
CA MET A 76 -0.43 -7.43 -8.58
C MET A 76 0.79 -8.19 -8.03
N VAL A 77 0.99 -9.45 -8.43
CA VAL A 77 2.07 -10.30 -7.89
C VAL A 77 3.36 -10.26 -8.72
N ALA A 78 3.32 -9.66 -9.91
CA ALA A 78 4.46 -9.44 -10.79
C ALA A 78 5.44 -8.40 -10.21
#